data_AF-A0A151AB74-F1
#
_entry.id   AF-A0A151AB74-F1
#
_cell.length_a   1.000
_cell.length_b   1.000
_cell.length_c   1.000
_cell.angle_alpha   90.00
_cell.angle_beta   90.00
_cell.angle_gamma   90.00
#
_symmetry.space_group_name_H-M   'P 1'
#
loop_
_entity.id
_entity.type
_entity.pdbx_description
1 polymer ?
#
loop_
_entity_poly.entity_id
_entity_poly.type
_entity_poly.pdbx_seq_one_letter_code
_entity_poly.pdbx_strand_id
1 'polypeptide(L)' 'MYYAYKYRLTPSDAHCEELDRHRDICRQLYNHALYRFSQIPDDAGTVKQRVRSICGELPDLKQ' A
#
# COMPACT_ATOMS: atom_id res chain seq x y z
N MET A 1 22.00 0.98 4.04
CA MET A 1 21.94 -0.49 3.87
C MET A 1 22.82 -0.88 2.70
N TYR A 2 23.83 -1.71 2.93
CA TYR A 2 24.68 -2.24 1.86
C TYR A 2 24.00 -3.48 1.29
N TYR A 3 23.22 -3.31 0.23
CA TYR A 3 22.64 -4.45 -0.49
C TYR A 3 23.75 -5.06 -1.35
N ALA A 4 24.54 -5.96 -0.76
CA ALA A 4 25.44 -6.80 -1.53
C ALA A 4 24.59 -7.78 -2.36
N TYR A 5 24.19 -7.35 -3.56
CA TYR A 5 23.60 -8.21 -4.58
C TYR A 5 24.66 -9.21 -5.06
N LYS A 6 24.95 -10.21 -4.24
CA LYS A 6 25.90 -11.29 -4.55
C LYS A 6 25.45 -12.10 -5.76
N TYR A 7 24.15 -12.07 -6.06
CA TYR A 7 23.55 -12.63 -7.26
C TYR A 7 22.76 -11.52 -7.95
N ARG A 8 23.18 -11.12 -9.16
CA ARG A 8 22.31 -10.40 -10.08
C ARG A 8 21.28 -11.40 -10.57
N LEU A 9 20.24 -11.61 -9.77
CA LEU A 9 19.05 -12.30 -10.22
C LEU A 9 18.41 -11.38 -11.26
N THR A 10 18.51 -11.74 -12.53
CA THR A 10 17.62 -11.18 -13.55
C THR A 10 16.28 -11.87 -13.33
N PRO A 11 15.29 -11.20 -12.73
CA PRO A 11 13.97 -11.79 -12.58
C PRO A 11 13.47 -12.24 -13.96
N SER A 12 12.92 -13.45 -14.03
CA SER A 12 12.15 -13.90 -15.18
C SER A 12 10.98 -12.94 -15.43
N ASP A 13 10.47 -12.89 -16.66
CA ASP A 13 9.30 -12.07 -17.00
C ASP A 13 8.12 -12.35 -16.05
N ALA A 14 7.91 -13.61 -15.66
CA ALA A 14 6.89 -13.99 -14.68
C ALA A 14 7.12 -13.37 -13.29
N HIS A 15 8.37 -13.20 -12.88
CA HIS A 15 8.70 -12.53 -11.62
C HIS A 15 8.52 -11.01 -11.72
N CYS A 16 8.83 -10.41 -12.87
CA CYS A 16 8.57 -9.00 -13.13
C CYS A 16 7.06 -8.71 -13.09
N GLU A 17 6.26 -9.53 -13.77
CA GLU A 17 4.80 -9.39 -13.81
C GLU A 17 4.18 -9.48 -12.42
N GLU A 18 4.59 -10.45 -11.59
CA GLU A 18 4.08 -10.57 -10.22
C GLU A 18 4.52 -9.38 -9.34
N LEU A 19 5.73 -8.88 -9.51
CA LEU A 19 6.20 -7.68 -8.80
C LEU A 19 5.42 -6.43 -9.21
N ASP A 20 5.15 -6.26 -10.51
CA ASP A 20 4.34 -5.15 -11.02
C ASP A 20 2.89 -5.25 -10.54
N ARG A 21 2.32 -6.46 -10.50
CA ARG A 21 1.01 -6.70 -9.87
C ARG A 21 0.99 -6.28 -8.41
N HIS A 22 1.99 -6.68 -7.62
CA HIS A 22 2.11 -6.25 -6.22
C HIS A 22 2.23 -4.73 -6.10
N ARG A 23 3.03 -4.10 -6.96
CA ARG A 23 3.18 -2.65 -6.99
C ARG A 23 1.87 -1.95 -7.31
N ASP A 24 1.11 -2.47 -8.26
CA ASP A 24 -0.18 -1.91 -8.66
C ASP A 24 -1.25 -2.04 -7.58
N ILE A 25 -1.32 -3.19 -6.90
CA ILE A 25 -2.22 -3.39 -5.75
C ILE A 25 -1.87 -2.39 -4.63
N CYS A 26 -0.59 -2.27 -4.28
CA CYS A 26 -0.14 -1.31 -3.27
C CYS A 26 -0.47 0.15 -3.66
N ARG A 27 -0.29 0.50 -4.95
CA ARG A 27 -0.62 1.82 -5.49
C ARG A 27 -2.11 2.11 -5.41
N GLN A 28 -2.95 1.16 -5.79
CA GLN A 28 -4.41 1.28 -5.71
C GLN A 28 -4.86 1.44 -4.26
N LEU A 29 -4.33 0.62 -3.35
CA LEU A 29 -4.64 0.67 -1.94
C LEU A 29 -4.26 2.02 -1.32
N TYR A 30 -3.07 2.52 -1.64
CA TYR A 30 -2.60 3.82 -1.17
C TYR A 30 -3.52 4.95 -1.64
N ASN A 31 -3.85 4.98 -2.93
CA ASN A 31 -4.73 6.01 -3.50
C ASN A 31 -6.12 5.97 -2.86
N HIS A 32 -6.68 4.78 -2.65
CA HIS A 32 -7.96 4.61 -1.96
C HIS A 32 -7.88 5.14 -0.52
N ALA A 33 -6.88 4.71 0.25
CA ALA A 33 -6.71 5.13 1.63
C ALA A 33 -6.50 6.64 1.76
N LEU A 34 -5.72 7.25 0.86
CA LEU A 34 -5.49 8.69 0.81
C LEU A 34 -6.79 9.45 0.50
N TYR A 35 -7.56 8.98 -0.48
CA TYR A 35 -8.86 9.56 -0.82
C TYR A 35 -9.84 9.51 0.36
N ARG A 36 -9.92 8.37 1.06
CA ARG A 36 -10.75 8.24 2.28
C ARG A 36 -10.25 9.17 3.39
N PHE A 37 -8.94 9.28 3.58
CA PHE A 37 -8.35 10.18 4.57
C PHE A 37 -8.69 11.65 4.32
N SER A 38 -8.65 12.09 3.07
CA SER A 38 -9.02 13.46 2.69
C SER A 38 -10.50 13.81 2.93
N GLN A 39 -11.38 12.80 3.04
CA GLN A 39 -12.80 13.01 3.36
C GLN A 39 -13.07 13.14 4.85
N ILE A 40 -12.13 12.72 5.70
CA ILE A 40 -12.29 12.83 7.16
C ILE A 40 -11.96 14.26 7.58
N PRO A 41 -12.83 14.96 8.31
CA PRO A 41 -12.55 16.30 8.84
C PRO A 41 -11.30 16.32 9.73
N ASP A 42 -10.57 17.43 9.71
CA ASP A 42 -9.34 17.56 10.51
C ASP A 42 -9.60 17.66 12.01
N ASP A 43 -10.80 18.06 12.42
CA ASP A 43 -11.29 18.14 13.79
C ASP A 43 -11.83 16.80 14.32
N ALA A 44 -12.02 15.79 13.47
CA ALA A 44 -12.54 14.46 13.85
C ALA A 44 -11.58 13.63 14.73
N GLY A 45 -10.42 14.17 15.10
CA GLY A 45 -9.46 13.56 16.02
C GLY A 45 -8.02 13.73 15.57
N THR A 46 -7.11 13.03 16.24
CA THR A 46 -5.69 13.04 15.86
C THR A 46 -5.47 12.32 14.53
N VAL A 47 -4.43 12.70 13.79
CA VAL A 47 -4.04 12.05 12.53
C VAL A 47 -3.94 10.52 12.69
N LYS A 48 -3.37 10.04 13.81
CA LYS A 48 -3.24 8.61 14.09
C LYS A 48 -4.58 7.90 14.22
N GLN A 49 -5.57 8.51 14.85
CA GLN A 49 -6.92 7.95 14.98
C GLN A 49 -7.60 7.85 13.62
N ARG A 50 -7.53 8.93 12.82
CA ARG A 50 -8.11 8.99 11.47
C ARG A 50 -7.51 7.94 10.53
N VAL A 51 -6.17 7.79 10.54
CA VAL A 51 -5.48 6.74 9.78
C VAL A 51 -5.89 5.35 10.26
N ARG A 52 -5.99 5.13 11.58
CA ARG A 52 -6.35 3.82 12.12
C ARG A 52 -7.77 3.39 11.76
N SER A 53 -8.72 4.32 11.68
CA SER A 53 -10.07 4.04 11.20
C SER A 53 -10.06 3.47 9.78
N ILE A 54 -9.30 4.10 8.86
CA ILE A 54 -9.19 3.64 7.46
C ILE A 54 -8.47 2.29 7.39
N CYS A 55 -7.41 2.09 8.19
CA CYS A 55 -6.73 0.80 8.26
C CYS A 55 -7.66 -0.33 8.75
N GLY A 56 -8.69 0.00 9.54
CA GLY A 56 -9.72 -0.94 9.99
C GLY A 56 -10.65 -1.42 8.87
N GLU A 57 -10.81 -0.64 7.79
CA GLU A 57 -11.65 -0.98 6.62
C GLU A 57 -10.91 -1.93 5.64
N LEU A 58 -9.58 -2.05 5.74
CA LEU A 58 -8.78 -2.85 4.81
C LEU A 58 -9.12 -4.35 4.75
N PRO A 59 -9.44 -5.04 5.87
CA PRO A 59 -9.85 -6.44 5.83
C PRO A 59 -11.12 -6.67 5.00
N ASP A 60 -12.06 -5.72 5.01
CA ASP A 60 -13.33 -5.83 4.29
C ASP A 60 -13.14 -5.73 2.76
N LEU A 61 -12.06 -5.09 2.31
CA LEU A 61 -11.70 -4.97 0.89
C LEU A 61 -11.13 -6.27 0.29
N LYS A 62 -10.94 -7.33 1.09
CA LYS A 62 -10.42 -8.63 0.63
C LYS A 62 -11.50 -9.62 0.15
N GLN A 63 -12.77 -9.24 0.13
CA GLN A 63 -13.85 -10.07 -0.41
C GLN A 63 -13.62 -10.40 -1.89
#